data_AF-A0A7C0V244-F1
#
_entry.id   AF-A0A7C0V244-F1
#
_cell.length_a   1.000
_cell.length_b   1.000
_cell.length_c   1.000
_cell.angle_alpha   90.00
_cell.angle_beta   90.00
_cell.angle_gamma   90.00
#
_symmetry.space_group_name_H-M   'P 1'
#
loop_
_entity.id
_entity.type
_entity.pdbx_description
1 polymer ?
#
loop_
_entity_poly.entity_id
_entity_poly.type
_entity_poly.pdbx_seq_one_letter_code
_entity_poly.pdbx_strand_id
1 'polypeptide(L)'
;MKLEIQNRTQQRIYSITELTRQIKCLLESHFPNVWVKGEISNFKLHSSGHMYFSLKDENAQLPCVMWRGRNNLLFFMPKDGMKVVAQGNVTVYEKRGYYQFEVLELQPAGIGELQLAFEQLKQRLKAEGLFE
;
A
#
# COMPACT_ATOMS: atom_id res chain seq x y z
N MET A 1 -43.17 37.86 17.04
CA MET A 1 -41.72 37.68 16.89
C MET A 1 -41.49 36.57 15.88
N LYS A 2 -41.36 36.92 14.59
CA LYS A 2 -41.08 35.97 13.51
C LYS A 2 -39.59 35.60 13.62
N LEU A 3 -39.28 34.36 13.95
CA LEU A 3 -37.92 33.84 13.84
C LEU A 3 -37.71 33.41 12.39
N GLU A 4 -36.83 34.15 11.72
CA GLU A 4 -36.40 33.95 10.35
C GLU A 4 -35.76 32.56 10.19
N ILE A 5 -36.33 31.75 9.31
CA ILE A 5 -35.68 30.54 8.81
C ILE A 5 -34.55 31.04 7.90
N GLN A 6 -33.33 31.11 8.45
CA GLN A 6 -32.14 31.38 7.65
C GLN A 6 -32.03 30.35 6.52
N ASN A 7 -31.89 30.86 5.30
CA ASN A 7 -31.64 30.13 4.07
C ASN A 7 -30.60 29.02 4.28
N ARG A 8 -31.03 27.75 4.25
CA ARG A 8 -30.13 26.66 3.85
C ARG A 8 -29.70 26.97 2.42
N THR A 9 -28.49 27.48 2.25
CA THR A 9 -27.77 27.47 0.96
C THR A 9 -28.09 26.17 0.25
N GLN A 10 -28.63 26.22 -0.97
CA GLN A 10 -29.09 25.06 -1.74
C GLN A 10 -28.10 23.89 -1.57
N GLN A 11 -28.44 22.93 -0.72
CA GLN A 11 -27.56 21.81 -0.42
C GLN A 11 -27.49 20.96 -1.68
N ARG A 12 -26.34 20.94 -2.35
CA ARG A 12 -26.12 20.09 -3.52
C ARG A 12 -26.24 18.63 -3.10
N ILE A 13 -27.22 17.93 -3.66
CA ILE A 13 -27.41 16.50 -3.47
C ILE A 13 -26.60 15.78 -4.54
N TYR A 14 -25.69 14.90 -4.11
CA TYR A 14 -24.91 14.04 -5.01
C TYR A 14 -25.58 12.67 -5.15
N SER A 15 -25.55 12.10 -6.35
CA SER A 15 -25.70 10.65 -6.48
C SER A 15 -24.48 9.92 -5.89
N ILE A 16 -24.68 8.65 -5.51
CA ILE A 16 -23.60 7.81 -4.98
C ILE A 16 -22.43 7.72 -5.97
N THR A 17 -22.73 7.56 -7.26
CA THR A 17 -21.74 7.49 -8.33
C THR A 17 -20.95 8.79 -8.46
N GLU A 18 -21.61 9.95 -8.44
CA GLU A 18 -20.94 11.24 -8.53
C GLU A 18 -20.01 11.47 -7.34
N LEU A 19 -20.49 11.21 -6.12
CA LEU A 19 -19.68 11.38 -4.92
C LEU A 19 -18.46 10.46 -4.93
N THR A 20 -18.65 9.18 -5.26
CA THR A 20 -17.56 8.20 -5.30
C THR A 20 -16.52 8.57 -6.35
N ARG A 21 -16.96 9.03 -7.53
CA ARG A 21 -16.05 9.49 -8.59
C ARG A 21 -15.26 10.72 -8.17
N GLN A 22 -15.88 11.66 -7.45
CA GLN A 22 -15.15 12.82 -6.92
C GLN A 22 -14.11 12.43 -5.87
N ILE A 23 -14.45 11.51 -4.96
CA ILE A 23 -13.50 10.98 -3.97
C ILE A 23 -12.30 10.34 -4.67
N LYS A 24 -12.55 9.52 -5.69
CA LYS A 24 -11.50 8.91 -6.50
C LYS A 24 -10.58 9.96 -7.13
N CYS A 25 -11.14 10.94 -7.83
CA CYS A 25 -10.35 11.99 -8.47
C CYS A 25 -9.51 12.78 -7.46
N LEU A 26 -10.06 13.07 -6.27
CA LEU A 26 -9.33 13.77 -5.21
C LEU A 26 -8.17 12.94 -4.69
N LEU A 27 -8.37 11.65 -4.41
CA LEU A 27 -7.31 10.77 -3.93
C LEU A 27 -6.22 10.56 -4.99
N GLU A 28 -6.60 10.27 -6.23
CA GLU A 28 -5.65 10.05 -7.33
C GLU A 28 -4.82 11.29 -7.66
N SER A 29 -5.41 12.49 -7.56
CA SER A 29 -4.69 13.75 -7.81
C SER A 29 -3.80 14.18 -6.64
N HIS A 30 -4.17 13.86 -5.40
CA HIS A 30 -3.41 14.25 -4.21
C HIS A 30 -2.26 13.29 -3.89
N PHE A 31 -2.37 12.03 -4.27
CA PHE A 31 -1.39 10.98 -3.99
C PHE A 31 -0.86 10.29 -5.26
N PRO A 32 -0.26 11.02 -6.21
CA PRO A 32 0.36 10.42 -7.38
C PRO A 32 1.69 9.75 -6.99
N ASN A 33 1.92 8.52 -7.45
CA ASN A 33 3.22 7.83 -7.32
C ASN A 33 3.82 7.89 -5.89
N VAL A 34 3.14 7.23 -4.95
CA VAL A 34 3.53 7.22 -3.53
C VAL A 34 4.37 5.98 -3.22
N TRP A 35 5.31 6.15 -2.28
CA TRP A 35 6.05 5.06 -1.67
C TRP A 35 5.52 4.80 -0.26
N VAL A 36 5.21 3.53 0.05
CA VAL A 36 4.69 3.11 1.36
C VAL A 36 5.51 1.93 1.89
N LYS A 37 5.87 1.97 3.18
CA LYS A 37 6.52 0.86 3.88
C LYS A 37 5.49 0.16 4.76
N GLY A 38 5.49 -1.16 4.74
CA GLY A 38 4.59 -1.95 5.58
C GLY A 38 4.91 -3.43 5.58
N GLU A 39 4.19 -4.18 6.40
CA GLU A 39 4.23 -5.64 6.41
C GLU A 39 3.11 -6.21 5.54
N ILE A 40 3.44 -7.19 4.71
CA ILE A 40 2.46 -7.92 3.91
C ILE A 40 1.58 -8.79 4.81
N SER A 41 0.28 -8.74 4.57
CA SER A 41 -0.71 -9.66 5.15
C SER A 41 -1.76 -10.06 4.11
N ASN A 42 -2.44 -11.19 4.34
CA ASN A 42 -3.53 -11.69 3.52
C ASN A 42 -3.15 -11.87 2.03
N PHE A 43 -1.91 -12.27 1.75
CA PHE A 43 -1.42 -12.43 0.38
C PHE A 43 -2.15 -13.55 -0.36
N LYS A 44 -2.60 -13.24 -1.58
CA LYS A 44 -3.29 -14.15 -2.50
C LYS A 44 -2.82 -13.92 -3.93
N LEU A 45 -2.32 -14.98 -4.57
CA LEU A 45 -2.12 -15.02 -6.01
C LEU A 45 -3.37 -15.59 -6.68
N HIS A 46 -4.05 -14.76 -7.47
CA HIS A 46 -5.23 -15.17 -8.22
C HIS A 46 -4.85 -15.94 -9.49
N SER A 47 -5.77 -16.76 -10.02
CA SER A 47 -5.55 -17.56 -11.24
C SER A 47 -5.25 -16.72 -12.50
N SER A 48 -5.70 -15.46 -12.52
CA SER A 48 -5.38 -14.48 -13.56
C SER A 48 -3.93 -13.96 -13.49
N GLY A 49 -3.18 -14.36 -12.45
CA GLY A 49 -1.84 -13.88 -12.15
C GLY A 49 -1.82 -12.53 -11.43
N HIS A 50 -2.96 -11.98 -10.98
CA HIS A 50 -2.95 -10.77 -10.14
C HIS A 50 -2.64 -11.14 -8.70
N MET A 51 -1.83 -10.33 -8.03
CA MET A 51 -1.57 -10.48 -6.60
C MET A 51 -2.45 -9.49 -5.83
N TYR A 52 -3.08 -9.97 -4.77
CA TYR A 52 -3.83 -9.16 -3.83
C TYR A 52 -3.26 -9.40 -2.44
N PHE A 53 -3.05 -8.33 -1.69
CA PHE A 53 -2.56 -8.39 -0.31
C PHE A 53 -2.94 -7.12 0.42
N SER A 54 -2.57 -6.98 1.68
CA SER A 54 -2.65 -5.73 2.42
C SER A 54 -1.28 -5.38 2.99
N LEU A 55 -0.91 -4.11 2.91
CA LEU A 55 0.21 -3.58 3.68
C LEU A 55 -0.33 -3.05 5.00
N LYS A 56 0.27 -3.44 6.12
CA LYS A 56 -0.14 -2.99 7.45
C LYS A 56 1.04 -2.44 8.24
N ASP A 57 0.71 -1.57 9.17
CA ASP A 57 1.54 -1.20 10.31
C ASP A 57 0.78 -1.48 11.61
N GLU A 58 1.19 -0.86 12.72
CA GLU A 58 0.55 -1.05 14.04
C GLU A 58 -0.88 -0.51 14.12
N ASN A 59 -1.22 0.50 13.30
CA ASN A 59 -2.45 1.29 13.45
C ASN A 59 -3.36 1.24 12.22
N ALA A 60 -2.83 0.87 11.06
CA ALA A 60 -3.53 0.95 9.79
C ALA A 60 -3.23 -0.23 8.86
N GLN A 61 -4.14 -0.44 7.91
CA GLN A 61 -3.96 -1.37 6.79
C GLN A 61 -4.39 -0.71 5.49
N LEU A 62 -3.72 -1.09 4.41
CA LEU A 62 -3.93 -0.59 3.05
C LEU A 62 -4.10 -1.79 2.11
N PRO A 63 -5.30 -2.01 1.56
CA PRO A 63 -5.51 -3.03 0.54
C PRO A 63 -4.69 -2.73 -0.72
N CYS A 64 -3.99 -3.74 -1.23
CA CYS A 64 -3.09 -3.62 -2.37
C CYS A 64 -3.47 -4.59 -3.48
N VAL A 65 -3.32 -4.13 -4.72
CA VAL A 65 -3.39 -4.95 -5.93
C VAL A 65 -2.13 -4.75 -6.74
N MET A 66 -1.54 -5.84 -7.21
CA MET A 66 -0.47 -5.82 -8.20
C MET A 66 -0.92 -6.61 -9.43
N TRP A 67 -1.03 -5.90 -10.55
CA TRP A 67 -1.47 -6.49 -11.81
C TRP A 67 -0.40 -7.40 -12.38
N ARG A 68 -0.83 -8.48 -13.05
CA ARG A 68 0.05 -9.55 -13.56
C ARG A 68 1.23 -9.03 -14.39
N GLY A 69 1.02 -7.95 -15.15
CA GLY A 69 2.05 -7.36 -16.02
C GLY A 69 3.21 -6.75 -15.24
N ARG A 70 3.01 -6.42 -13.96
CA ARG A 70 4.04 -5.92 -13.06
C ARG A 70 4.79 -7.04 -12.33
N ASN A 71 4.20 -8.22 -12.18
CA ASN A 71 4.81 -9.33 -11.45
C ASN A 71 6.14 -9.77 -12.05
N ASN A 72 6.32 -9.65 -13.38
CA ASN A 72 7.56 -10.06 -14.06
C ASN A 72 8.78 -9.21 -13.63
N LEU A 73 8.56 -8.06 -13.00
CA LEU A 73 9.62 -7.19 -12.47
C LEU A 73 10.03 -7.60 -11.04
N LEU A 74 9.30 -8.52 -10.40
CA LEU A 74 9.64 -8.99 -9.07
C LEU A 74 10.73 -10.05 -9.13
N PHE A 75 11.82 -9.80 -8.43
CA PHE A 75 12.90 -10.77 -8.22
C PHE A 75 12.64 -11.70 -7.02
N PHE A 76 11.49 -11.58 -6.38
CA PHE A 76 11.09 -12.38 -5.22
C PHE A 76 9.58 -12.63 -5.22
N MET A 77 9.15 -13.67 -4.49
CA MET A 77 7.74 -13.96 -4.31
C MET A 77 7.22 -13.34 -3.00
N PRO A 78 6.22 -12.44 -3.03
CA PRO A 78 5.64 -11.86 -1.83
C PRO A 78 4.95 -12.93 -0.95
N LYS A 79 4.98 -12.73 0.37
CA LYS A 79 4.48 -13.64 1.41
C LYS A 79 4.10 -12.82 2.64
N ASP A 80 3.15 -13.32 3.40
CA ASP A 80 2.74 -12.71 4.67
C ASP A 80 3.91 -12.62 5.66
N GLY A 81 3.93 -11.54 6.44
CA GLY A 81 4.98 -11.22 7.40
C GLY A 81 6.20 -10.52 6.81
N MET A 82 6.33 -10.45 5.49
CA MET A 82 7.45 -9.73 4.88
C MET A 82 7.26 -8.22 4.95
N LYS A 83 8.28 -7.53 5.47
CA LYS A 83 8.36 -6.07 5.40
C LYS A 83 8.82 -5.68 4.00
N VAL A 84 8.12 -4.73 3.40
CA VAL A 84 8.37 -4.27 2.03
C VAL A 84 8.23 -2.77 1.94
N VAL A 85 8.83 -2.20 0.91
CA VAL A 85 8.52 -0.86 0.41
C VAL A 85 7.83 -1.03 -0.94
N ALA A 86 6.65 -0.44 -1.10
CA ALA A 86 5.86 -0.50 -2.32
C ALA A 86 5.74 0.89 -2.93
N GLN A 87 5.94 0.99 -4.24
CA GLN A 87 5.63 2.18 -5.02
C GLN A 87 4.34 1.96 -5.81
N GLY A 88 3.47 2.97 -5.87
CA GLY A 88 2.19 2.80 -6.53
C GLY A 88 1.29 4.03 -6.49
N ASN A 89 0.02 3.82 -6.83
CA ASN A 89 -0.99 4.87 -6.84
C ASN A 89 -2.15 4.52 -5.91
N VAL A 90 -2.64 5.50 -5.16
CA VAL A 90 -3.90 5.39 -4.43
C VAL A 90 -5.05 5.55 -5.42
N THR A 91 -6.00 4.63 -5.42
CA THR A 91 -7.19 4.66 -6.29
C THR A 91 -8.43 4.18 -5.52
N VAL A 92 -9.60 4.33 -6.12
CA VAL A 92 -10.88 3.85 -5.57
C VAL A 92 -11.53 2.88 -6.54
N TYR A 93 -11.86 1.69 -6.04
CA TYR A 93 -12.70 0.75 -6.76
C TYR A 93 -14.17 1.19 -6.70
N GLU A 94 -14.57 2.01 -7.67
CA GLU A 94 -15.86 2.70 -7.71
C GLU A 94 -17.07 1.80 -7.46
N LYS A 95 -17.06 0.55 -7.98
CA LYS A 95 -18.18 -0.40 -7.81
C LYS A 95 -18.48 -0.74 -6.35
N ARG A 96 -17.47 -0.67 -5.46
CA ARG A 96 -17.63 -0.95 -4.03
C ARG A 96 -17.29 0.25 -3.12
N GLY A 97 -16.76 1.34 -3.68
CA GLY A 97 -16.39 2.53 -2.92
C GLY A 97 -15.19 2.34 -2.00
N TYR A 98 -14.36 1.31 -2.22
CA TYR A 98 -13.17 1.07 -1.40
C TYR A 98 -11.95 1.70 -2.05
N TYR A 99 -11.16 2.44 -1.27
CA TYR A 99 -9.84 2.85 -1.70
C TYR A 99 -8.86 1.67 -1.60
N GLN A 100 -7.87 1.66 -2.48
CA GLN A 100 -6.85 0.63 -2.58
C GLN A 100 -5.57 1.24 -3.16
N PHE A 101 -4.50 0.47 -3.08
CA PHE A 101 -3.20 0.84 -3.61
C PHE A 101 -2.82 -0.05 -4.79
N GLU A 102 -2.68 0.54 -5.96
CA GLU A 102 -2.16 -0.14 -7.15
C GLU A 102 -0.63 -0.14 -7.11
N VAL A 103 -0.06 -1.31 -6.82
CA VAL A 103 1.39 -1.51 -6.68
C VAL A 103 2.03 -1.63 -8.07
N LEU A 104 2.99 -0.76 -8.33
CA LEU A 104 3.80 -0.75 -9.56
C LEU A 104 5.17 -1.39 -9.33
N GLU A 105 5.75 -1.16 -8.16
CA GLU A 105 7.03 -1.74 -7.74
C GLU A 105 6.95 -2.21 -6.28
N LEU A 106 7.63 -3.30 -5.96
CA LEU A 106 7.69 -3.84 -4.61
C LEU A 106 9.12 -4.29 -4.32
N GLN A 107 9.66 -3.84 -3.19
CA GLN A 107 11.01 -4.15 -2.76
C GLN A 107 10.99 -4.71 -1.33
N PRO A 108 11.78 -5.75 -1.00
CA PRO A 108 11.93 -6.19 0.37
C PRO A 108 12.56 -5.09 1.24
N ALA A 109 11.92 -4.74 2.34
CA ALA A 109 12.49 -3.80 3.30
C ALA A 109 13.50 -4.56 4.15
N GLY A 110 14.76 -4.13 4.12
CA GLY A 110 15.79 -4.64 5.03
C GLY A 110 16.86 -5.55 4.42
N ILE A 111 17.00 -5.67 3.09
CA ILE A 111 18.20 -6.32 2.51
C ILE A 111 19.48 -5.64 3.04
N GLY A 112 19.50 -4.31 3.08
CA GLY A 112 20.63 -3.57 3.64
C GLY A 112 20.80 -3.73 5.16
N GLU A 113 19.71 -3.80 5.92
CA GLU A 113 19.75 -3.99 7.37
C GLU A 113 20.22 -5.39 7.75
N LEU A 114 19.79 -6.43 7.01
CA LEU A 114 20.23 -7.81 7.21
C LEU A 114 21.69 -7.98 6.78
N GLN A 115 22.11 -7.37 5.66
CA GLN A 115 23.51 -7.35 5.24
C GLN A 115 24.39 -6.67 6.28
N LEU A 116 23.93 -5.55 6.84
CA LEU A 116 24.64 -4.81 7.90
C LEU A 116 24.73 -5.63 9.20
N ALA A 117 23.62 -6.23 9.63
CA ALA A 117 23.58 -7.10 10.82
C ALA A 117 24.47 -8.34 10.64
N PHE A 118 24.48 -8.92 9.43
CA PHE A 118 25.37 -10.03 9.08
C PHE A 118 26.84 -9.61 9.12
N GLU A 119 27.21 -8.45 8.58
CA GLU A 119 28.58 -7.95 8.62
C GLU A 119 29.03 -7.65 10.06
N GLN A 120 28.16 -7.05 10.88
CA GLN A 120 28.42 -6.83 12.31
C GLN A 120 28.59 -8.14 13.07
N LEU A 121 27.75 -9.14 12.81
CA LEU A 121 27.85 -10.48 13.41
C LEU A 121 29.15 -11.17 12.98
N LYS A 122 29.50 -11.09 11.70
CA LYS A 122 30.75 -11.65 11.15
C LYS A 122 31.99 -11.01 11.79
N GLN A 123 32.00 -9.69 11.95
CA GLN A 123 33.08 -8.98 12.64
C GLN A 123 33.20 -9.40 14.10
N ARG A 124 32.07 -9.54 14.80
CA ARG A 124 32.05 -10.01 16.19
C ARG A 124 32.57 -11.45 16.32
N LEU A 125 32.11 -12.36 15.48
CA LEU A 125 32.55 -13.76 15.50
C LEU A 125 34.03 -13.90 15.11
N LYS A 126 34.54 -13.07 14.20
CA LYS A 126 35.99 -12.98 13.91
C LYS A 126 36.79 -12.48 15.11
N ALA A 127 36.30 -11.46 15.82
CA ALA A 127 36.94 -10.95 17.04
C ALA A 127 36.94 -11.97 18.19
N GLU A 128 35.92 -12.82 18.26
CA GLU A 128 35.81 -13.92 19.23
C GLU A 128 36.60 -15.19 18.82
N GLY A 129 37.25 -15.20 17.64
CA GLY A 129 38.03 -16.33 17.13
C GLY A 129 37.19 -17.54 16.67
N LEU A 130 35.89 -17.35 16.47
CA LEU A 130 34.91 -18.39 16.14
C LEU A 130 34.62 -18.49 14.63
N PHE A 131 35.31 -17.70 13.81
CA PHE A 131 35.07 -17.59 12.37
C PHE A 131 36.34 -17.16 11.64
N GLU A 132 36.75 -17.87 10.58
CA GLU A 132 37.88 -17.46 9.71
C GLU A 132 37.50 -16.33 8.73
#